data_AF-A0A7Y4XAM2-F1
#
_entry.id   AF-A0A7Y4XAM2-F1
#
_cell.length_a   1.000
_cell.length_b   1.000
_cell.length_c   1.000
_cell.angle_alpha   90.00
_cell.angle_beta   90.00
_cell.angle_gamma   90.00
#
_symmetry.space_group_name_H-M   'P 1'
#
loop_
_entity.id
_entity.type
_entity.pdbx_description
1 polymer ?
#
loop_
_entity_poly.entity_id
_entity_poly.type
_entity_poly.pdbx_seq_one_letter_code
_entity_poly.pdbx_strand_id
1 'polypeptide(L)'
;MTLILSQASRCFALQVTDRLVTANGKPFDSISNKNLLYFAPDAVVSIGYTGAAYIDGTPTDWWLAEALTGIHYNDRNKPPSMQTGRVPRWLRIGPAIEFLSKELAAAFARPTMKRDARNMMFELVFTGWQWARRKRSRPIMIGVCKERSQPDLQVWRAPRHFGRQFYFSGTPENNLKTIDIDAMRGRLRSIGSIEFDKAETILVDTVRLVAESTRSGSKSYVGKDCMSILMLPPEFAQVRVRYLSAKIAQLAIVPKSSPQDASVLPAAFTPWVIGSDMVLSPSVISGAFTASLNGFQVELEAPEPIGSGFQGAMGGVQRPQEPR
;
A
#
# COMPACT_ATOMS: atom_id res chain seq x y z
N MET A 1 -6.02 9.78 8.94
CA MET A 1 -4.65 9.72 8.39
C MET A 1 -4.12 8.34 8.67
N THR A 2 -3.63 7.68 7.62
CA THR A 2 -3.02 6.36 7.65
C THR A 2 -1.74 6.36 8.48
N LEU A 3 -1.44 5.30 9.21
CA LEU A 3 -0.13 4.96 9.71
C LEU A 3 0.55 3.97 8.76
N ILE A 4 1.75 4.31 8.32
CA ILE A 4 2.64 3.53 7.47
C ILE A 4 3.90 3.23 8.28
N LEU A 5 4.19 1.96 8.51
CA LEU A 5 5.44 1.51 9.11
C LEU A 5 6.26 0.80 8.05
N SER A 6 7.49 1.26 7.82
CA SER A 6 8.37 0.73 6.80
C SER A 6 9.71 0.33 7.38
N GLN A 7 10.22 -0.82 6.97
CA GLN A 7 11.55 -1.33 7.30
C GLN A 7 12.30 -1.69 6.02
N ALA A 8 13.54 -1.21 5.90
CA ALA A 8 14.44 -1.59 4.82
C ALA A 8 15.73 -2.16 5.43
N SER A 9 16.07 -3.41 5.06
CA SER A 9 17.27 -4.10 5.53
C SER A 9 17.98 -4.80 4.39
N ARG A 10 19.14 -5.41 4.64
CA ARG A 10 19.84 -6.24 3.65
C ARG A 10 19.17 -7.59 3.38
N CYS A 11 18.22 -8.00 4.21
CA CYS A 11 17.60 -9.31 4.12
C CYS A 11 16.17 -9.25 3.58
N PHE A 12 15.50 -8.11 3.71
CA PHE A 12 14.16 -7.87 3.19
C PHE A 12 13.79 -6.38 3.28
N ALA A 13 12.78 -5.99 2.51
CA ALA A 13 12.06 -4.73 2.63
C ALA A 13 10.60 -5.04 2.98
N LEU A 14 10.06 -4.36 3.99
CA LEU A 14 8.73 -4.62 4.53
C LEU A 14 8.00 -3.29 4.74
N GLN A 15 6.76 -3.21 4.27
CA GLN A 15 5.88 -2.08 4.53
C GLN A 15 4.53 -2.58 5.02
N VAL A 16 4.09 -2.04 6.16
CA VAL A 16 2.79 -2.32 6.76
C VAL A 16 2.02 -1.03 6.87
N THR A 17 0.77 -1.01 6.38
CA THR A 17 -0.12 0.16 6.46
C THR A 17 -1.46 -0.22 7.05
N ASP A 18 -2.09 0.70 7.78
CA ASP A 18 -3.52 0.56 8.06
C ASP A 18 -4.38 0.99 6.85
N ARG A 19 -5.63 0.55 6.83
CA ARG A 19 -6.53 0.81 5.69
C ARG A 19 -7.70 1.74 5.98
N LEU A 20 -7.83 2.27 7.19
CA LEU A 20 -9.01 3.06 7.57
C LEU A 20 -9.03 4.41 6.84
N VAL A 21 -10.04 4.60 5.98
CA VAL A 21 -10.39 5.91 5.45
C VAL A 21 -11.57 6.44 6.23
N THR A 22 -11.46 7.68 6.71
CA THR A 22 -12.49 8.36 7.48
C THR A 22 -13.00 9.61 6.77
N ALA A 23 -14.29 9.86 6.84
CA ALA A 23 -14.92 11.13 6.49
C ALA A 23 -15.68 11.66 7.71
N ASN A 24 -15.49 12.93 8.05
CA ASN A 24 -16.15 13.55 9.21
C ASN A 24 -15.96 12.76 10.54
N GLY A 25 -14.79 12.13 10.71
CA GLY A 25 -14.46 11.32 11.89
C GLY A 25 -15.11 9.94 11.95
N LYS A 26 -15.85 9.52 10.92
CA LYS A 26 -16.46 8.18 10.81
C LYS A 26 -15.75 7.35 9.74
N PRO A 27 -15.64 6.02 9.89
CA PRO A 27 -15.22 5.14 8.81
C PRO A 27 -16.07 5.39 7.56
N PHE A 28 -15.42 5.53 6.42
CA PHE A 28 -16.08 5.89 5.16
C PHE A 28 -15.87 4.83 4.08
N ASP A 29 -14.64 4.35 3.94
CA ASP A 29 -14.26 3.42 2.88
C ASP A 29 -13.39 2.31 3.46
N SER A 30 -14.06 1.22 3.86
CA SER A 30 -13.45 0.04 4.50
C SER A 30 -12.66 -0.83 3.53
N ILE A 31 -12.87 -0.64 2.23
CA ILE A 31 -12.26 -1.40 1.15
C ILE A 31 -11.08 -0.66 0.53
N SER A 32 -10.76 0.54 1.04
CA SER A 32 -9.63 1.33 0.59
C SER A 32 -8.31 0.58 0.66
N ASN A 33 -7.51 0.68 -0.39
CA ASN A 33 -6.12 0.26 -0.35
C ASN A 33 -5.23 1.51 -0.41
N LYS A 34 -4.21 1.51 0.46
CA LYS A 34 -3.31 2.65 0.61
C LYS A 34 -1.89 2.33 0.18
N ASN A 35 -1.75 1.22 -0.56
CA ASN A 35 -0.50 0.74 -1.12
C ASN A 35 -0.62 0.47 -2.61
N LEU A 36 0.52 0.63 -3.28
CA LEU A 36 0.77 0.14 -4.62
C LEU A 36 2.07 -0.68 -4.58
N LEU A 37 2.12 -1.78 -5.31
CA LEU A 37 3.34 -2.52 -5.61
C LEU A 37 3.77 -2.15 -7.03
N TYR A 38 4.94 -1.54 -7.18
CA TYR A 38 5.44 -1.04 -8.45
C TYR A 38 6.73 -1.75 -8.85
N PHE A 39 6.71 -2.41 -9.99
CA PHE A 39 7.87 -3.00 -10.65
C PHE A 39 8.39 -2.01 -11.68
N ALA A 40 9.41 -1.23 -11.32
CA ALA A 40 10.16 -0.38 -12.24
C ALA A 40 11.23 -1.19 -12.99
N PRO A 41 11.76 -0.70 -14.13
CA PRO A 41 12.88 -1.37 -14.81
C PRO A 41 14.13 -1.58 -13.95
N ASP A 42 14.31 -0.77 -12.90
CA ASP A 42 15.48 -0.80 -12.01
C ASP A 42 15.13 -0.91 -10.52
N ALA A 43 13.88 -1.23 -10.18
CA ALA A 43 13.44 -1.41 -8.80
C ALA A 43 12.15 -2.22 -8.65
N VAL A 44 11.94 -2.83 -7.49
CA VAL A 44 10.64 -3.28 -7.00
C VAL A 44 10.36 -2.55 -5.70
N VAL A 45 9.23 -1.85 -5.60
CA VAL A 45 8.90 -1.05 -4.42
C VAL A 45 7.43 -1.16 -4.05
N SER A 46 7.17 -1.18 -2.74
CA SER A 46 5.88 -0.81 -2.17
C SER A 46 5.82 0.71 -2.01
N ILE A 47 4.70 1.30 -2.38
CA ILE A 47 4.40 2.73 -2.27
C ILE A 47 3.18 2.87 -1.36
N GLY A 48 3.39 3.29 -0.12
CA GLY A 48 2.32 3.61 0.82
C GLY A 48 2.00 5.10 0.79
N TYR A 49 0.75 5.49 1.02
CA TYR A 49 0.39 6.91 1.18
C TYR A 49 -0.48 7.21 2.40
N THR A 50 -0.29 8.42 2.94
CA THR A 50 -1.12 9.03 3.98
C THR A 50 -1.48 10.45 3.59
N GLY A 51 -2.57 10.96 4.17
CA GLY A 51 -3.12 12.28 3.86
C GLY A 51 -4.45 12.19 3.12
N ALA A 52 -4.61 12.98 2.06
CA ALA A 52 -5.81 13.00 1.23
C ALA A 52 -6.13 11.60 0.68
N ALA A 53 -7.36 11.13 0.89
CA ALA A 53 -7.83 9.85 0.36
C ALA A 53 -8.29 9.96 -1.10
N TYR A 54 -8.60 11.18 -1.56
CA TYR A 54 -9.04 11.52 -2.91
C TYR A 54 -8.25 12.72 -3.42
N ILE A 55 -7.93 12.70 -4.71
CA ILE A 55 -7.32 13.80 -5.46
C ILE A 55 -8.28 14.12 -6.61
N ASP A 56 -8.88 15.30 -6.58
CA ASP A 56 -9.88 15.76 -7.57
C ASP A 56 -11.01 14.75 -7.84
N GLY A 57 -11.62 14.18 -6.79
CA GLY A 57 -12.70 13.19 -6.92
C GLY A 57 -12.24 11.75 -7.14
N THR A 58 -10.97 11.52 -7.50
CA THR A 58 -10.42 10.18 -7.76
C THR A 58 -9.75 9.62 -6.51
N PRO A 59 -10.00 8.35 -6.12
CA PRO A 59 -9.24 7.70 -5.05
C PRO A 59 -7.73 7.82 -5.29
N THR A 60 -6.97 8.18 -4.26
CA THR A 60 -5.54 8.52 -4.41
C THR A 60 -4.71 7.37 -4.96
N ASP A 61 -4.99 6.14 -4.53
CA ASP A 61 -4.34 4.93 -5.06
C ASP A 61 -4.57 4.76 -6.57
N TRP A 62 -5.80 5.00 -7.02
CA TRP A 62 -6.15 4.97 -8.43
C TRP A 62 -5.43 6.12 -9.17
N TRP A 63 -5.49 7.36 -8.68
CA TRP A 63 -4.79 8.49 -9.28
C TRP A 63 -3.28 8.23 -9.43
N LEU A 64 -2.64 7.64 -8.41
CA LEU A 64 -1.23 7.23 -8.45
C LEU A 64 -0.96 6.15 -9.51
N ALA A 65 -1.86 5.17 -9.63
CA ALA A 65 -1.75 4.13 -10.65
C ALA A 65 -1.84 4.71 -12.08
N GLU A 66 -2.75 5.64 -12.34
CA GLU A 66 -2.81 6.34 -13.63
C GLU A 66 -1.55 7.15 -13.89
N ALA A 67 -1.06 7.88 -12.89
CA ALA A 67 0.16 8.66 -13.00
C ALA A 67 1.38 7.77 -13.30
N LEU A 68 1.46 6.57 -12.72
CA LEU A 68 2.58 5.65 -12.97
C LEU A 68 2.48 4.94 -14.33
N THR A 69 1.28 4.55 -14.74
CA THR A 69 1.06 3.72 -15.94
C THR A 69 0.78 4.53 -17.20
N GLY A 70 0.29 5.76 -17.08
CA GLY A 70 -0.24 6.56 -18.17
C GLY A 70 -1.58 6.05 -18.72
N ILE A 71 -2.24 5.11 -18.03
CA ILE A 71 -3.57 4.61 -18.37
C ILE A 71 -4.59 5.47 -17.64
N HIS A 72 -5.56 6.02 -18.39
CA HIS A 72 -6.64 6.81 -17.82
C HIS A 72 -7.93 5.99 -17.80
N TYR A 73 -8.53 5.93 -16.63
CA TYR A 73 -9.81 5.32 -16.36
C TYR A 73 -10.84 6.42 -16.10
N ASN A 74 -12.12 6.12 -16.28
CA ASN A 74 -13.20 7.07 -16.04
C ASN A 74 -14.47 6.35 -15.57
N ASP A 75 -15.54 7.08 -15.29
CA ASP A 75 -16.80 6.51 -14.80
C ASP A 75 -17.39 5.42 -15.72
N ARG A 76 -17.12 5.50 -17.03
CA ARG A 76 -17.56 4.51 -18.03
C ARG A 76 -16.54 3.38 -18.23
N ASN A 77 -15.28 3.62 -17.88
CA ASN A 77 -14.17 2.72 -18.05
C ASN A 77 -13.42 2.58 -16.72
N LYS A 78 -14.06 1.94 -15.75
CA LYS A 78 -13.45 1.61 -14.46
C LYS A 78 -12.25 0.67 -14.68
N PRO A 79 -11.22 0.73 -13.82
CA PRO A 79 -10.10 -0.18 -13.96
C PRO A 79 -10.58 -1.64 -13.84
N PRO A 80 -10.26 -2.51 -14.81
CA PRO A 80 -10.55 -3.93 -14.69
C PRO A 80 -9.70 -4.52 -13.55
N SER A 81 -10.13 -5.66 -12.98
CA SER A 81 -9.35 -6.35 -11.93
C SER A 81 -7.94 -6.68 -12.40
N MET A 82 -7.80 -7.04 -13.69
CA MET A 82 -6.54 -7.28 -14.36
C MET A 82 -6.59 -6.69 -15.77
N GLN A 83 -5.54 -5.96 -16.12
CA GLN A 83 -5.27 -5.48 -17.46
C GLN A 83 -3.92 -6.01 -17.91
N THR A 84 -3.88 -6.64 -19.08
CA THR A 84 -2.64 -7.11 -19.71
C THR A 84 -2.26 -6.19 -20.87
N GLY A 85 -1.00 -6.23 -21.25
CA GLY A 85 -0.43 -5.39 -22.29
C GLY A 85 0.48 -4.31 -21.73
N ARG A 86 1.36 -3.80 -22.61
CA ARG A 86 2.40 -2.86 -22.22
C ARG A 86 1.79 -1.56 -21.71
N VAL A 87 2.22 -1.13 -20.52
CA VAL A 87 1.81 0.17 -19.98
C VAL A 87 2.44 1.32 -20.80
N PRO A 88 1.69 2.38 -21.14
CA PRO A 88 2.21 3.54 -21.88
C PRO A 88 3.42 4.20 -21.20
N ARG A 89 3.42 4.25 -19.87
CA ARG A 89 4.48 4.83 -19.04
C ARG A 89 5.05 3.77 -18.11
N TRP A 90 6.33 3.46 -18.29
CA TRP A 90 7.06 2.53 -17.42
C TRP A 90 8.43 3.12 -17.06
N LEU A 91 8.44 3.93 -16.00
CA LEU A 91 9.59 4.73 -15.60
C LEU A 91 10.49 3.96 -14.64
N ARG A 92 11.79 4.25 -14.70
CA ARG A 92 12.74 3.88 -13.64
C ARG A 92 12.35 4.56 -12.33
N ILE A 93 12.75 4.00 -11.19
CA ILE A 93 12.25 4.46 -9.89
C ILE A 93 12.58 5.93 -9.58
N GLY A 94 13.78 6.40 -9.95
CA GLY A 94 14.18 7.80 -9.77
C GLY A 94 13.26 8.77 -10.54
N PRO A 95 13.19 8.65 -11.88
CA PRO A 95 12.25 9.42 -12.70
C PRO A 95 10.79 9.27 -12.29
N ALA A 96 10.35 8.09 -11.83
CA ALA A 96 8.99 7.88 -11.34
C ALA A 96 8.69 8.72 -10.09
N ILE A 97 9.61 8.78 -9.12
CA ILE A 97 9.48 9.59 -7.91
C ILE A 97 9.44 11.08 -8.26
N GLU A 98 10.34 11.54 -9.13
CA GLU A 98 10.37 12.94 -9.58
C GLU A 98 9.09 13.32 -10.32
N PHE A 99 8.59 12.42 -11.17
CA PHE A 99 7.34 12.60 -11.90
C PHE A 99 6.15 12.69 -10.94
N LEU A 100 6.00 11.72 -10.02
CA LEU A 100 4.92 11.73 -9.03
C LEU A 100 4.98 12.97 -8.14
N SER A 101 6.16 13.40 -7.71
CA SER A 101 6.31 14.62 -6.91
C SER A 101 5.80 15.85 -7.65
N LYS A 102 6.08 15.98 -8.96
CA LYS A 102 5.60 17.09 -9.79
C LYS A 102 4.10 17.04 -10.01
N GLU A 103 3.56 15.86 -10.35
CA GLU A 103 2.12 15.70 -10.58
C GLU A 103 1.32 15.94 -9.29
N LEU A 104 1.82 15.50 -8.13
CA LEU A 104 1.20 15.77 -6.84
C LEU A 104 1.24 17.26 -6.49
N ALA A 105 2.36 17.94 -6.73
CA ALA A 105 2.47 19.38 -6.50
C ALA A 105 1.45 20.13 -7.35
N ALA A 106 1.37 19.79 -8.63
CA ALA A 106 0.38 20.35 -9.55
C ALA A 106 -1.05 20.08 -9.06
N ALA A 107 -1.34 18.85 -8.64
CA ALA A 107 -2.67 18.48 -8.13
C ALA A 107 -3.06 19.26 -6.87
N PHE A 108 -2.17 19.38 -5.89
CA PHE A 108 -2.44 20.14 -4.67
C PHE A 108 -2.53 21.66 -4.90
N ALA A 109 -1.91 22.18 -5.96
CA ALA A 109 -2.01 23.57 -6.36
C ALA A 109 -3.31 23.90 -7.13
N ARG A 110 -4.04 22.89 -7.64
CA ARG A 110 -5.27 23.13 -8.41
C ARG A 110 -6.36 23.81 -7.56
N PRO A 111 -7.08 24.80 -8.11
CA PRO A 111 -8.22 25.43 -7.42
C PRO A 111 -9.36 24.46 -7.10
N THR A 112 -9.51 23.38 -7.89
CA THR A 112 -10.51 22.32 -7.72
C THR A 112 -10.26 21.45 -6.48
N MET A 113 -9.03 21.43 -5.98
CA MET A 113 -8.67 20.63 -4.82
C MET A 113 -9.33 21.19 -3.55
N LYS A 114 -10.03 20.33 -2.81
CA LYS A 114 -10.73 20.74 -1.57
C LYS A 114 -9.76 21.37 -0.58
N ARG A 115 -10.21 22.44 0.08
CA ARG A 115 -9.38 23.20 1.03
C ARG A 115 -8.80 22.32 2.13
N ASP A 116 -9.59 21.39 2.67
CA ASP A 116 -9.13 20.47 3.72
C ASP A 116 -8.03 19.53 3.21
N ALA A 117 -8.16 19.01 1.99
CA ALA A 117 -7.14 18.16 1.38
C ALA A 117 -5.86 18.94 1.03
N ARG A 118 -5.99 20.20 0.60
CA ARG A 118 -4.85 21.12 0.40
C ARG A 118 -4.10 21.39 1.70
N ASN A 119 -4.82 21.60 2.80
CA ASN A 119 -4.21 21.93 4.09
C ASN A 119 -3.71 20.71 4.88
N MET A 120 -4.11 19.49 4.47
CA MET A 120 -3.65 18.25 5.08
C MET A 120 -2.17 17.99 4.72
N MET A 121 -1.45 17.37 5.66
CA MET A 121 -0.17 16.73 5.35
C MET A 121 -0.42 15.57 4.38
N PHE A 122 0.50 15.37 3.46
CA PHE A 122 0.47 14.24 2.53
C PHE A 122 1.85 13.64 2.43
N GLU A 123 1.95 12.32 2.44
CA GLU A 123 3.24 11.66 2.28
C GLU A 123 3.11 10.35 1.50
N LEU A 124 4.01 10.16 0.54
CA LEU A 124 4.30 8.87 -0.08
C LEU A 124 5.56 8.28 0.55
N VAL A 125 5.54 6.99 0.87
CA VAL A 125 6.72 6.24 1.33
C VAL A 125 6.98 5.06 0.40
N PHE A 126 8.09 5.12 -0.32
CA PHE A 126 8.61 4.08 -1.19
C PHE A 126 9.57 3.21 -0.39
N THR A 127 9.32 1.90 -0.33
CA THR A 127 10.18 0.93 0.36
C THR A 127 10.36 -0.29 -0.53
N GLY A 128 11.60 -0.75 -0.71
CA GLY A 128 11.86 -1.90 -1.58
C GLY A 128 13.32 -2.05 -1.97
N TRP A 129 13.54 -2.54 -3.18
CA TRP A 129 14.86 -2.83 -3.74
C TRP A 129 15.11 -2.05 -5.01
N GLN A 130 16.31 -1.51 -5.16
CA GLN A 130 16.79 -0.88 -6.39
C GLN A 130 18.06 -1.58 -6.86
N TRP A 131 18.23 -1.76 -8.16
CA TRP A 131 19.44 -2.33 -8.75
C TRP A 131 20.03 -1.41 -9.82
N ALA A 132 21.37 -1.47 -9.93
CA ALA A 132 22.07 -0.89 -11.07
C ALA A 132 22.22 -1.94 -12.19
N ARG A 133 22.52 -1.47 -13.41
CA ARG A 133 22.82 -2.33 -14.58
C ARG A 133 23.87 -3.42 -14.31
N ARG A 134 24.75 -3.24 -13.30
CA ARG A 134 25.79 -4.18 -12.88
C ARG A 134 25.38 -5.10 -11.71
N LYS A 135 24.10 -5.48 -11.63
CA LYS A 135 23.49 -6.51 -10.74
C LYS A 135 23.57 -6.32 -9.21
N ARG A 136 24.27 -5.33 -8.67
CA ARG A 136 24.17 -5.04 -7.23
C ARG A 136 22.81 -4.44 -6.91
N SER A 137 21.96 -5.21 -6.25
CA SER A 137 20.73 -4.75 -5.60
C SER A 137 21.07 -4.06 -4.27
N ARG A 138 20.22 -3.12 -3.85
CA ARG A 138 20.27 -2.52 -2.53
C ARG A 138 18.85 -2.24 -2.03
N PRO A 139 18.60 -2.32 -0.73
CA PRO A 139 17.37 -1.82 -0.17
C PRO A 139 17.31 -0.29 -0.33
N ILE A 140 16.13 0.24 -0.58
CA ILE A 140 15.87 1.68 -0.65
C ILE A 140 14.65 2.03 0.20
N MET A 141 14.71 3.23 0.77
CA MET A 141 13.55 3.90 1.35
C MET A 141 13.62 5.38 0.99
N ILE A 142 12.55 5.89 0.39
CA ILE A 142 12.46 7.25 -0.13
C ILE A 142 11.07 7.76 0.21
N GLY A 143 10.92 9.02 0.58
CA GLY A 143 9.60 9.62 0.76
C GLY A 143 9.43 10.92 0.00
N VAL A 144 8.17 11.23 -0.31
CA VAL A 144 7.72 12.48 -0.91
C VAL A 144 6.70 13.07 0.04
N CYS A 145 7.06 14.13 0.76
CA CYS A 145 6.26 14.71 1.84
C CYS A 145 5.80 16.12 1.47
N LYS A 146 4.55 16.43 1.82
CA LYS A 146 3.95 17.75 1.79
C LYS A 146 3.52 18.10 3.21
N GLU A 147 4.10 19.16 3.77
CA GLU A 147 3.72 19.64 5.09
C GLU A 147 2.31 20.26 5.11
N ARG A 148 1.72 20.40 6.31
CA ARG A 148 0.40 21.01 6.45
C ARG A 148 0.42 22.44 5.92
N SER A 149 -0.59 22.77 5.11
CA SER A 149 -0.76 24.10 4.49
C SER A 149 0.42 24.57 3.61
N GLN A 150 1.35 23.68 3.28
CA GLN A 150 2.43 23.96 2.34
C GLN A 150 2.07 23.33 0.98
N PRO A 151 2.21 24.05 -0.15
CA PRO A 151 1.97 23.47 -1.47
C PRO A 151 3.15 22.63 -1.96
N ASP A 152 4.35 22.93 -1.47
CA ASP A 152 5.59 22.31 -1.95
C ASP A 152 5.77 20.90 -1.39
N LEU A 153 6.20 19.98 -2.25
CA LEU A 153 6.61 18.64 -1.85
C LEU A 153 8.13 18.56 -1.74
N GLN A 154 8.59 17.91 -0.68
CA GLN A 154 9.99 17.63 -0.41
C GLN A 154 10.25 16.14 -0.57
N VAL A 155 11.40 15.80 -1.16
CA VAL A 155 11.85 14.42 -1.31
C VAL A 155 12.93 14.14 -0.27
N TRP A 156 12.70 13.19 0.63
CA TRP A 156 13.72 12.69 1.55
C TRP A 156 14.17 11.28 1.15
N ARG A 157 15.41 10.94 1.48
CA ARG A 157 15.99 9.62 1.16
C ARG A 157 16.68 9.06 2.37
N ALA A 158 16.40 7.79 2.68
CA ALA A 158 17.18 7.08 3.67
C ALA A 158 18.66 7.00 3.24
N PRO A 159 19.61 6.93 4.20
CA PRO A 159 21.03 6.80 3.89
C PRO A 159 21.32 5.67 2.90
N ARG A 160 22.34 5.83 2.05
CA ARG A 160 22.72 4.78 1.08
C ARG A 160 23.14 3.47 1.75
N HIS A 161 23.66 3.55 2.97
CA HIS A 161 24.23 2.44 3.72
C HIS A 161 23.67 2.42 5.14
N PHE A 162 22.99 1.33 5.51
CA PHE A 162 22.42 1.11 6.84
C PHE A 162 23.31 0.23 7.73
N GLY A 163 24.55 -0.05 7.32
CA GLY A 163 25.44 -0.98 8.01
C GLY A 163 24.87 -2.41 8.04
N ARG A 164 25.03 -3.10 9.18
CA ARG A 164 24.41 -4.41 9.48
C ARG A 164 22.98 -4.28 10.05
N GLN A 165 22.47 -3.05 10.17
CA GLN A 165 21.16 -2.78 10.75
C GLN A 165 20.10 -2.59 9.65
N PHE A 166 18.92 -2.17 10.06
CA PHE A 166 17.83 -1.76 9.20
C PHE A 166 17.61 -0.25 9.31
N TYR A 167 17.00 0.33 8.27
CA TYR A 167 16.39 1.64 8.35
C TYR A 167 14.89 1.49 8.58
N PHE A 168 14.34 2.38 9.40
CA PHE A 168 12.93 2.37 9.76
C PHE A 168 12.33 3.76 9.57
N SER A 169 11.14 3.83 8.99
CA SER A 169 10.31 5.03 8.94
C SER A 169 8.89 4.73 9.39
N GLY A 170 8.31 5.66 10.15
CA GLY A 170 6.92 5.63 10.60
C GLY A 170 6.24 6.95 10.23
N THR A 171 5.20 6.88 9.40
CA THR A 171 4.55 8.05 8.80
C THR A 171 3.04 7.99 9.03
N PRO A 172 2.38 9.10 9.40
CA PRO A 172 2.91 10.35 9.91
C PRO A 172 3.75 10.15 11.18
N GLU A 173 4.84 10.90 11.32
CA GLU A 173 5.68 10.83 12.52
C GLU A 173 4.89 11.14 13.80
N ASN A 174 3.92 12.05 13.72
CA ASN A 174 3.12 12.47 14.87
C ASN A 174 2.05 11.45 15.32
N ASN A 175 1.83 10.37 14.56
CA ASN A 175 0.92 9.29 14.97
C ASN A 175 1.59 8.27 15.91
N LEU A 176 2.92 8.35 16.09
CA LEU A 176 3.68 7.44 16.92
C LEU A 176 4.31 8.20 18.09
N LYS A 177 4.06 7.75 19.32
CA LYS A 177 4.79 8.29 20.48
C LYS A 177 6.22 7.75 20.44
N THR A 178 7.19 8.56 20.85
CA THR A 178 8.61 8.16 20.91
C THR A 178 8.81 6.84 21.65
N ILE A 179 8.09 6.64 22.76
CA ILE A 179 8.14 5.39 23.54
C ILE A 179 7.68 4.16 22.74
N ASP A 180 6.65 4.29 21.91
CA ASP A 180 6.15 3.19 21.07
C ASP A 180 7.15 2.88 19.96
N ILE A 181 7.77 3.91 19.37
CA ILE A 181 8.82 3.77 18.36
C ILE A 181 10.03 3.05 18.95
N ASP A 182 10.50 3.46 20.12
CA ASP A 182 11.68 2.88 20.76
C ASP A 182 11.44 1.44 21.20
N ALA A 183 10.27 1.14 21.77
CA ALA A 183 9.87 -0.22 22.12
C ALA A 183 9.80 -1.13 20.89
N MET A 184 9.16 -0.68 19.81
CA MET A 184 9.11 -1.41 18.55
C MET A 184 10.50 -1.59 17.93
N ARG A 185 11.34 -0.55 17.90
CA ARG A 185 12.74 -0.65 17.42
C ARG A 185 13.55 -1.65 18.26
N GLY A 186 13.35 -1.69 19.57
CA GLY A 186 13.94 -2.68 20.47
C GLY A 186 13.55 -4.10 20.07
N ARG A 187 12.25 -4.36 19.87
CA ARG A 187 11.74 -5.66 19.39
C ARG A 187 12.33 -6.04 18.02
N LEU A 188 12.37 -5.11 17.08
CA LEU A 188 12.95 -5.34 15.74
C LEU A 188 14.46 -5.63 15.79
N ARG A 189 15.19 -5.08 16.76
CA ARG A 189 16.62 -5.37 16.95
C ARG A 189 16.86 -6.72 17.63
N SER A 190 15.90 -7.20 18.43
CA SER A 190 16.01 -8.48 19.13
C SER A 190 15.74 -9.71 18.25
N ILE A 191 15.05 -9.52 17.12
CA ILE A 191 14.82 -10.59 16.15
C ILE A 191 16.01 -10.73 15.20
N GLY A 192 16.25 -11.95 14.71
CA GLY A 192 17.28 -12.20 13.71
C GLY A 192 16.99 -11.47 12.40
N SER A 193 18.03 -11.12 11.64
CA SER A 193 17.88 -10.34 10.40
C SER A 193 17.07 -11.04 9.30
N ILE A 194 16.85 -12.35 9.42
CA ILE A 194 16.08 -13.17 8.47
C ILE A 194 14.65 -13.47 8.96
N GLU A 195 14.27 -13.03 10.16
CA GLU A 195 12.96 -13.35 10.77
C GLU A 195 11.86 -12.37 10.32
N PHE A 196 11.62 -12.28 9.00
CA PHE A 196 10.68 -11.31 8.43
C PHE A 196 9.22 -11.49 8.90
N ASP A 197 8.78 -12.71 9.24
CA ASP A 197 7.43 -12.93 9.79
C ASP A 197 7.28 -12.32 11.19
N LYS A 198 8.35 -12.37 12.00
CA LYS A 198 8.35 -11.70 13.31
C LYS A 198 8.39 -10.18 13.14
N ALA A 199 9.13 -9.68 12.15
CA ALA A 199 9.15 -8.25 11.83
C ALA A 199 7.74 -7.77 11.40
N GLU A 200 7.06 -8.50 10.50
CA GLU A 200 5.68 -8.26 10.10
C GLU A 200 4.75 -8.22 11.32
N THR A 201 4.82 -9.23 12.17
CA THR A 201 4.04 -9.29 13.42
C THR A 201 4.28 -8.05 14.30
N ILE A 202 5.54 -7.66 14.51
CA ILE A 202 5.88 -6.48 15.33
C ILE A 202 5.29 -5.19 14.75
N LEU A 203 5.37 -4.99 13.43
CA LEU A 203 4.82 -3.80 12.79
C LEU A 203 3.29 -3.79 12.87
N VAL A 204 2.63 -4.93 12.62
CA VAL A 204 1.16 -5.07 12.69
C VAL A 204 0.65 -4.84 14.10
N ASP A 205 1.31 -5.41 15.11
CA ASP A 205 0.99 -5.19 16.52
C ASP A 205 1.08 -3.70 16.86
N THR A 206 2.12 -3.02 16.36
CA THR A 206 2.33 -1.59 16.61
C THR A 206 1.21 -0.76 15.98
N VAL A 207 0.81 -1.05 14.74
CA VAL A 207 -0.34 -0.39 14.10
C VAL A 207 -1.62 -0.58 14.92
N ARG A 208 -1.89 -1.81 15.38
CA ARG A 208 -3.08 -2.14 16.17
C ARG A 208 -3.06 -1.45 17.54
N LEU A 209 -1.91 -1.36 18.20
CA LEU A 209 -1.73 -0.63 19.45
C LEU A 209 -2.01 0.87 19.26
N VAL A 210 -1.52 1.49 18.18
CA VAL A 210 -1.83 2.89 17.84
C VAL A 210 -3.32 3.07 17.55
N ALA A 211 -3.93 2.15 16.81
CA ALA A 211 -5.37 2.15 16.54
C ALA A 211 -6.23 2.05 17.81
N GLU A 212 -5.74 1.37 18.85
CA GLU A 212 -6.42 1.29 20.15
C GLU A 212 -6.23 2.56 20.98
N SER A 213 -5.01 3.09 21.03
CA SER A 213 -4.71 4.30 21.81
C SER A 213 -5.45 5.55 21.30
N THR A 214 -5.69 5.65 19.99
CA THR A 214 -6.35 6.79 19.36
C THR A 214 -7.87 6.84 19.59
N ARG A 215 -8.48 5.78 20.15
CA ARG A 215 -9.92 5.76 20.48
C ARG A 215 -10.31 6.63 21.66
N SER A 216 -9.37 6.94 22.56
CA SER A 216 -9.66 7.64 23.81
C SER A 216 -10.00 9.13 23.64
N GLY A 217 -9.87 9.71 22.42
CA GLY A 217 -10.00 11.15 22.15
C GLY A 217 -11.04 11.54 21.08
N SER A 218 -12.12 10.77 20.93
CA SER A 218 -13.26 11.04 20.04
C SER A 218 -13.07 10.86 18.52
N LYS A 219 -11.86 10.66 17.98
CA LYS A 219 -11.67 10.35 16.54
C LYS A 219 -10.50 9.39 16.31
N SER A 220 -10.81 8.14 15.95
CA SER A 220 -9.82 7.13 15.53
C SER A 220 -9.49 7.33 14.06
N TYR A 221 -8.21 7.53 13.75
CA TYR A 221 -7.75 7.77 12.37
C TYR A 221 -6.93 6.63 11.78
N VAL A 222 -6.50 5.69 12.63
CA VAL A 222 -5.74 4.50 12.26
C VAL A 222 -6.65 3.27 12.45
N GLY A 223 -6.72 2.42 11.44
CA GLY A 223 -7.46 1.17 11.45
C GLY A 223 -6.69 0.00 12.07
N LYS A 224 -7.40 -1.07 12.43
CA LYS A 224 -6.78 -2.33 12.90
C LYS A 224 -6.43 -3.30 11.76
N ASP A 225 -7.07 -3.12 10.60
CA ASP A 225 -6.86 -3.94 9.42
C ASP A 225 -5.64 -3.42 8.67
N CYS A 226 -4.68 -4.32 8.43
CA CYS A 226 -3.39 -3.97 7.86
C CYS A 226 -3.20 -4.57 6.47
N MET A 227 -2.48 -3.85 5.61
CA MET A 227 -1.87 -4.39 4.40
C MET A 227 -0.38 -4.53 4.64
N SER A 228 0.17 -5.73 4.43
CA SER A 228 1.60 -6.01 4.51
C SER A 228 2.14 -6.36 3.14
N ILE A 229 3.25 -5.72 2.75
CA ILE A 229 3.99 -6.02 1.53
C ILE A 229 5.44 -6.29 1.91
N LEU A 230 5.84 -7.55 1.77
CA LEU A 230 7.19 -8.05 2.02
C LEU A 230 7.88 -8.33 0.69
N MET A 231 9.09 -7.82 0.51
CA MET A 231 9.93 -8.06 -0.65
C MET A 231 11.27 -8.64 -0.21
N LEU A 232 11.56 -9.86 -0.66
CA LEU A 232 12.88 -10.45 -0.49
C LEU A 232 13.88 -9.79 -1.47
N PRO A 233 15.19 -9.92 -1.21
CA PRO A 233 16.23 -9.49 -2.13
C PRO A 233 15.97 -10.03 -3.55
N PRO A 234 16.29 -9.26 -4.62
CA PRO A 234 15.98 -9.66 -6.00
C PRO A 234 16.53 -11.02 -6.44
N GLU A 235 17.58 -11.54 -5.79
CA GLU A 235 18.09 -12.90 -6.00
C GLU A 235 17.09 -14.01 -5.65
N PHE A 236 16.12 -13.75 -4.77
CA PHE A 236 15.02 -14.67 -4.45
C PHE A 236 13.78 -14.42 -5.30
N ALA A 237 13.68 -13.24 -5.93
CA ALA A 237 12.60 -12.86 -6.82
C ALA A 237 11.19 -13.10 -6.25
N GLN A 238 10.99 -12.84 -4.96
CA GLN A 238 9.72 -13.10 -4.27
C GLN A 238 9.16 -11.83 -3.62
N VAL A 239 7.87 -11.60 -3.82
CA VAL A 239 7.07 -10.57 -3.16
C VAL A 239 5.84 -11.21 -2.56
N ARG A 240 5.57 -10.94 -1.29
CA ARG A 240 4.44 -11.47 -0.55
C ARG A 240 3.55 -10.32 -0.08
N VAL A 241 2.27 -10.41 -0.39
CA VAL A 241 1.25 -9.43 -0.06
C VAL A 241 0.22 -10.11 0.83
N ARG A 242 0.01 -9.59 2.04
CA ARG A 242 -0.95 -10.15 3.00
C ARG A 242 -1.92 -9.08 3.47
N TYR A 243 -3.20 -9.43 3.45
CA TYR A 243 -4.22 -8.68 4.16
C TYR A 243 -4.40 -9.26 5.58
N LEU A 244 -4.01 -8.48 6.58
CA LEU A 244 -4.01 -8.88 7.98
C LEU A 244 -5.17 -8.22 8.71
N SER A 245 -6.36 -8.79 8.51
CA SER A 245 -7.62 -8.32 9.09
C SER A 245 -7.68 -8.54 10.60
N ALA A 246 -8.27 -7.60 11.34
CA ALA A 246 -8.59 -7.77 12.76
C ALA A 246 -9.85 -8.61 13.00
N LYS A 247 -10.72 -8.68 11.99
CA LYS A 247 -11.87 -9.59 11.91
C LYS A 247 -11.86 -10.25 10.54
N ILE A 248 -12.19 -11.54 10.43
CA ILE A 248 -12.21 -12.23 9.13
C ILE A 248 -13.10 -11.44 8.16
N ALA A 249 -12.51 -10.92 7.09
CA ALA A 249 -13.28 -10.27 6.04
C ALA A 249 -13.98 -11.35 5.22
N GLN A 250 -15.14 -11.00 4.67
CA GLN A 250 -16.01 -11.94 3.98
C GLN A 250 -16.37 -11.41 2.59
N LEU A 251 -16.41 -12.31 1.62
CA LEU A 251 -16.86 -12.09 0.26
C LEU A 251 -18.15 -12.87 0.05
N ALA A 252 -19.23 -12.19 -0.32
CA ALA A 252 -20.47 -12.84 -0.74
C ALA A 252 -20.46 -13.05 -2.26
N ILE A 253 -20.59 -14.29 -2.70
CA ILE A 253 -20.80 -14.66 -4.10
C ILE A 253 -22.30 -14.86 -4.27
N VAL A 254 -22.95 -13.95 -5.00
CA VAL A 254 -24.40 -13.97 -5.24
C VAL A 254 -24.66 -14.41 -6.68
N PRO A 255 -25.19 -15.62 -6.91
CA PRO A 255 -25.58 -16.06 -8.25
C PRO A 255 -26.66 -15.15 -8.83
N LYS A 256 -26.55 -14.78 -10.12
CA LYS A 256 -27.58 -13.97 -10.79
C LYS A 256 -28.93 -14.68 -10.88
N SER A 257 -28.91 -16.00 -11.03
CA SER A 257 -30.11 -16.84 -11.18
C SER A 257 -30.83 -17.10 -9.85
N SER A 258 -30.12 -17.06 -8.73
CA SER A 258 -30.68 -17.33 -7.41
C SER A 258 -29.93 -16.52 -6.34
N PRO A 259 -30.38 -15.29 -6.05
CA PRO A 259 -29.76 -14.46 -5.03
C PRO A 259 -29.79 -15.04 -3.62
N GLN A 260 -30.69 -15.99 -3.36
CA GLN A 260 -30.83 -16.66 -2.07
C GLN A 260 -29.71 -17.68 -1.81
N ASP A 261 -29.06 -18.19 -2.86
CA ASP A 261 -27.97 -19.17 -2.76
C ASP A 261 -26.59 -18.48 -2.63
N ALA A 262 -26.55 -17.37 -1.89
CA ALA A 262 -25.31 -16.62 -1.71
C ALA A 262 -24.31 -17.42 -0.86
N SER A 263 -23.14 -17.70 -1.41
CA SER A 263 -22.03 -18.32 -0.68
C SER A 263 -21.16 -17.24 -0.04
N VAL A 264 -20.79 -17.40 1.22
CA VAL A 264 -19.90 -16.48 1.94
C VAL A 264 -18.54 -17.14 2.11
N LEU A 265 -17.50 -16.53 1.54
CA LEU A 265 -16.13 -17.00 1.61
C LEU A 265 -15.28 -16.03 2.45
N PRO A 266 -14.23 -16.50 3.13
CA PRO A 266 -13.27 -15.60 3.73
C PRO A 266 -12.51 -14.84 2.64
N ALA A 267 -12.16 -13.59 2.92
CA ALA A 267 -11.66 -12.68 1.90
C ALA A 267 -10.39 -11.93 2.34
N ALA A 268 -9.57 -11.58 1.36
CA ALA A 268 -8.49 -10.64 1.47
C ALA A 268 -8.61 -9.55 0.41
N PHE A 269 -7.97 -8.41 0.67
CA PHE A 269 -7.89 -7.31 -0.29
C PHE A 269 -6.48 -7.22 -0.86
N THR A 270 -6.37 -6.79 -2.11
CA THR A 270 -5.08 -6.62 -2.78
C THR A 270 -4.80 -5.14 -3.05
N PRO A 271 -3.53 -4.71 -3.10
CA PRO A 271 -3.14 -3.39 -3.57
C PRO A 271 -3.20 -3.32 -5.10
N TRP A 272 -2.93 -2.13 -5.63
CA TRP A 272 -2.51 -2.05 -7.03
C TRP A 272 -1.20 -2.82 -7.19
N VAL A 273 -1.10 -3.64 -8.23
CA VAL A 273 0.16 -4.28 -8.64
C VAL A 273 0.47 -3.86 -10.06
N ILE A 274 1.55 -3.12 -10.26
CA ILE A 274 1.86 -2.44 -11.52
C ILE A 274 3.20 -2.96 -12.03
N GLY A 275 3.16 -3.65 -13.18
CA GLY A 275 4.34 -4.08 -13.93
C GLY A 275 4.40 -3.49 -15.33
N SER A 276 5.32 -3.99 -16.15
CA SER A 276 5.52 -3.50 -17.53
C SER A 276 4.36 -3.82 -18.47
N ASP A 277 3.71 -4.95 -18.23
CA ASP A 277 2.84 -5.67 -19.16
C ASP A 277 1.58 -6.22 -18.47
N MET A 278 1.46 -5.98 -17.17
CA MET A 278 0.29 -6.33 -16.38
C MET A 278 0.07 -5.29 -15.30
N VAL A 279 -1.19 -4.89 -15.15
CA VAL A 279 -1.68 -4.04 -14.06
C VAL A 279 -2.84 -4.76 -13.39
N LEU A 280 -2.72 -5.02 -12.09
CA LEU A 280 -3.81 -5.51 -11.24
C LEU A 280 -4.35 -4.34 -10.44
N SER A 281 -5.65 -4.09 -10.55
CA SER A 281 -6.33 -3.11 -9.70
C SER A 281 -6.72 -3.75 -8.35
N PRO A 282 -6.93 -2.94 -7.30
CA PRO A 282 -7.36 -3.43 -6.01
C PRO A 282 -8.59 -4.33 -6.14
N SER A 283 -8.44 -5.54 -5.66
CA SER A 283 -9.43 -6.60 -5.79
C SER A 283 -9.70 -7.22 -4.43
N VAL A 284 -10.86 -7.85 -4.29
CA VAL A 284 -11.15 -8.79 -3.22
C VAL A 284 -10.86 -10.18 -3.74
N ILE A 285 -10.07 -10.94 -3.00
CA ILE A 285 -9.71 -12.32 -3.32
C ILE A 285 -10.14 -13.27 -2.20
N SER A 286 -10.46 -14.51 -2.57
CA SER A 286 -10.60 -15.67 -1.68
C SER A 286 -9.70 -16.75 -2.24
N GLY A 287 -8.94 -17.45 -1.39
CA GLY A 287 -7.86 -18.35 -1.83
C GLY A 287 -6.60 -17.61 -2.29
N ALA A 288 -5.45 -18.29 -2.18
CA ALA A 288 -4.16 -17.73 -2.58
C ALA A 288 -4.08 -17.52 -4.09
N PHE A 289 -3.44 -16.43 -4.51
CA PHE A 289 -3.20 -16.11 -5.91
C PHE A 289 -1.73 -15.77 -6.13
N THR A 290 -1.08 -16.45 -7.08
CA THR A 290 0.32 -16.18 -7.43
C THR A 290 0.41 -15.72 -8.88
N ALA A 291 1.11 -14.61 -9.11
CA ALA A 291 1.40 -14.11 -10.45
C ALA A 291 2.90 -13.90 -10.64
N SER A 292 3.40 -14.25 -11.82
CA SER A 292 4.77 -13.89 -12.23
C SER A 292 4.74 -12.53 -12.90
N LEU A 293 5.45 -11.55 -12.35
CA LEU A 293 5.50 -10.19 -12.86
C LEU A 293 6.92 -9.65 -12.86
N ASN A 294 7.40 -9.22 -14.03
CA ASN A 294 8.74 -8.64 -14.20
C ASN A 294 9.88 -9.50 -13.61
N GLY A 295 9.72 -10.82 -13.64
CA GLY A 295 10.68 -11.79 -13.11
C GLY A 295 10.55 -12.08 -11.61
N PHE A 296 9.55 -11.53 -10.93
CA PHE A 296 9.22 -11.83 -9.54
C PHE A 296 7.96 -12.71 -9.44
N GLN A 297 7.95 -13.62 -8.48
CA GLN A 297 6.73 -14.28 -8.01
C GLN A 297 6.05 -13.37 -6.99
N VAL A 298 4.82 -12.94 -7.31
CA VAL A 298 3.98 -12.11 -6.45
C VAL A 298 2.88 -12.99 -5.86
N GLU A 299 3.00 -13.28 -4.57
CA GLU A 299 2.03 -14.05 -3.80
C GLU A 299 1.05 -13.09 -3.13
N LEU A 300 -0.21 -13.14 -3.55
CA LEU A 300 -1.33 -12.46 -2.92
C LEU A 300 -2.02 -13.47 -2.00
N GLU A 301 -1.75 -13.38 -0.71
CA GLU A 301 -2.32 -14.30 0.27
C GLU A 301 -3.75 -13.91 0.65
N ALA A 302 -4.64 -14.90 0.61
CA ALA A 302 -5.96 -14.83 1.18
C ALA A 302 -6.25 -16.11 1.98
N PRO A 303 -7.16 -16.07 2.96
CA PRO A 303 -7.62 -17.28 3.60
C PRO A 303 -8.19 -18.27 2.58
N GLU A 304 -7.90 -19.55 2.77
CA GLU A 304 -8.44 -20.60 1.92
C GLU A 304 -9.95 -20.76 2.19
N PRO A 305 -10.78 -20.88 1.14
CA PRO A 305 -12.18 -21.21 1.30
C PRO A 305 -12.32 -22.62 1.91
N ILE A 306 -13.23 -22.75 2.88
CA ILE A 306 -13.52 -24.05 3.51
C ILE A 306 -14.56 -24.78 2.64
N GLY A 307 -14.20 -25.94 2.09
CA GLY A 307 -15.12 -26.82 1.36
C GLY A 307 -14.55 -27.37 0.04
N SER A 308 -15.21 -28.37 -0.53
CA SER A 308 -14.83 -28.98 -1.81
C SER A 308 -15.36 -28.16 -3.00
N GLY A 309 -14.51 -27.89 -4.00
CA GLY A 309 -14.92 -27.45 -5.34
C GLY A 309 -14.65 -25.96 -5.68
N PHE A 310 -14.51 -25.08 -4.69
CA PHE A 310 -14.20 -23.67 -4.91
C PHE A 310 -12.79 -23.36 -4.42
N GLN A 311 -11.83 -23.16 -5.32
CA GLN A 311 -10.42 -22.93 -4.95
C GLN A 311 -10.08 -21.45 -4.77
N GLY A 312 -10.83 -20.55 -5.40
CA GLY A 312 -10.68 -19.13 -5.20
C GLY A 312 -11.60 -18.27 -6.04
N ALA A 313 -11.72 -17.00 -5.67
CA ALA A 313 -12.42 -15.97 -6.41
C ALA A 313 -11.59 -14.70 -6.41
N MET A 314 -11.72 -13.90 -7.47
CA MET A 314 -11.18 -12.55 -7.55
C MET A 314 -12.23 -11.63 -8.16
N GLY A 315 -12.50 -10.50 -7.49
CA GLY A 315 -13.45 -9.50 -7.96
C GLY A 315 -12.89 -8.09 -7.76
N GLY A 316 -13.14 -7.21 -8.73
CA GLY A 316 -12.74 -5.81 -8.63
C GLY A 316 -13.51 -5.09 -7.52
N VAL A 317 -12.87 -4.11 -6.89
CA VAL A 317 -13.47 -3.33 -5.80
C VAL A 317 -14.10 -2.04 -6.33
N GLN A 318 -15.38 -1.81 -6.05
CA GLN A 318 -16.01 -0.51 -6.31
C GLN A 318 -15.89 0.40 -5.09
N ARG A 319 -15.03 1.42 -5.20
CA ARG A 319 -14.84 2.45 -4.16
C ARG A 319 -16.04 3.41 -4.11
N PRO A 320 -16.42 3.92 -2.93
CA PRO A 320 -17.41 4.99 -2.82
C PRO A 320 -16.90 6.28 -3.49
N GLN A 321 -17.81 7.09 -4.03
CA GLN A 321 -17.49 8.41 -4.56
C GLN A 321 -17.05 9.34 -3.44
N GLU A 322 -16.17 10.30 -3.73
CA GLU A 322 -15.73 11.28 -2.74
C GLU A 322 -16.96 11.98 -2.10
N PRO A 323 -17.06 12.05 -0.75
CA PRO A 323 -18.14 12.77 -0.09
C PRO A 323 -18.17 14.22 -0.56
N ARG A 324 -19.34 14.76 -0.93
CA ARG A 324 -19.46 16.17 -1.31
C ARG A 324 -19.28 17.08 -0.11
#